data_AF-A0AAP0QQA2-F1
#
_entry.id   AF-A0AAP0QQA2-F1
#
_cell.length_a   1.000
_cell.length_b   1.000
_cell.length_c   1.000
_cell.angle_alpha   90.00
_cell.angle_beta   90.00
_cell.angle_gamma   90.00
#
_symmetry.space_group_name_H-M   'P 1'
#
loop_
_entity.id
_entity.type
_entity.pdbx_description
1 polymer ?
#
loop_
_entity_poly.entity_id
_entity_poly.type
_entity_poly.pdbx_seq_one_letter_code
_entity_poly.pdbx_strand_id
1 'polypeptide(L)' 'MAGAVSALFLLDIKGRVLVWRDYRGDVSAKQAKRFFTKLIKTDPEADFSEAISQAQLGNF' A
#
# COMPACT_ATOMS: atom_id res chain seq x y z
N MET A 1 9.72 -9.34 -17.58
CA MET A 1 9.26 -9.87 -16.29
C MET A 1 7.92 -9.23 -15.99
N ALA A 2 6.80 -9.95 -16.18
CA ALA A 2 5.51 -9.44 -15.72
C ALA A 2 5.47 -9.60 -14.19
N GLY A 3 5.58 -8.48 -13.47
CA GLY A 3 5.61 -8.46 -12.01
C GLY A 3 4.31 -9.01 -11.43
N ALA A 4 4.41 -10.09 -10.65
CA ALA A 4 3.27 -10.59 -9.89
C ALA A 4 2.97 -9.63 -8.74
N VAL A 5 1.71 -9.21 -8.63
CA VAL A 5 1.22 -8.37 -7.52
C VAL A 5 0.98 -9.25 -6.29
N SER A 6 1.46 -8.82 -5.12
CA SER A 6 1.23 -9.53 -3.85
C SER A 6 -0.18 -9.31 -3.30
N ALA A 7 -0.64 -8.06 -3.26
CA ALA A 7 -1.99 -7.71 -2.81
C ALA A 7 -2.54 -6.47 -3.52
N LEU A 8 -3.88 -6.38 -3.59
CA LEU A 8 -4.61 -5.25 -4.16
C LEU A 8 -5.53 -4.64 -3.09
N PHE A 9 -5.55 -3.30 -3.00
CA PHE A 9 -6.36 -2.55 -2.04
C PHE A 9 -7.16 -1.46 -2.77
N LEU A 10 -8.46 -1.40 -2.49
CA LEU A 10 -9.35 -0.34 -2.94
C LEU A 10 -9.72 0.52 -1.73
N LEU A 11 -9.48 1.83 -1.82
CA LEU A 11 -9.66 2.78 -0.73
C LEU A 11 -10.74 3.82 -1.07
N ASP A 12 -11.37 4.37 -0.04
CA ASP A 12 -12.12 5.63 -0.18
C ASP A 12 -11.19 6.86 -0.12
N ILE A 13 -11.75 8.05 -0.38
CA ILE A 13 -11.02 9.32 -0.35
C ILE A 13 -10.41 9.66 1.03
N LYS A 14 -10.86 8.99 2.09
CA LYS A 14 -10.35 9.15 3.46
C LYS A 14 -9.29 8.10 3.81
N GLY A 15 -8.95 7.20 2.88
CA GLY A 15 -7.96 6.15 3.08
C GLY A 15 -8.46 4.88 3.76
N ARG A 16 -9.77 4.72 3.90
CA ARG A 16 -10.36 3.52 4.49
C ARG A 16 -10.41 2.42 3.44
N VAL A 17 -9.98 1.22 3.81
CA VAL A 17 -10.05 0.04 2.93
C VAL A 17 -11.51 -0.35 2.72
N LEU A 18 -11.95 -0.32 1.47
CA LEU A 18 -13.27 -0.78 1.03
C LEU A 18 -13.23 -2.27 0.71
N VAL A 19 -12.25 -2.67 -0.12
CA VAL A 19 -12.03 -4.06 -0.53
C VAL A 19 -10.54 -4.31 -0.62
N TRP A 20 -10.11 -5.52 -0.26
CA TRP A 20 -8.73 -5.95 -0.49
C TRP A 20 -8.67 -7.41 -0.90
N ARG A 21 -7.61 -7.76 -1.62
CA ARG A 21 -7.30 -9.13 -2.00
C ARG A 21 -5.81 -9.38 -1.82
N ASP A 22 -5.49 -10.31 -0.94
CA ASP A 22 -4.17 -10.92 -0.88
C ASP A 22 -4.12 -12.11 -1.84
N TYR A 23 -3.12 -12.13 -2.73
CA TYR A 23 -2.92 -13.20 -3.69
C TYR A 23 -1.82 -14.17 -3.27
N ARG A 24 -0.95 -13.78 -2.33
CA ARG A 24 0.23 -14.57 -1.93
C ARG A 24 0.22 -14.96 -0.45
N GLY A 25 -0.60 -14.31 0.38
CA GLY A 25 -0.69 -14.54 1.82
C GLY A 25 0.44 -13.84 2.61
N ASP A 26 1.25 -13.00 1.95
CA ASP A 26 2.42 -12.35 2.53
C ASP A 26 2.17 -10.90 2.95
N VAL A 27 0.96 -10.37 2.75
CA VAL A 27 0.61 -8.99 3.09
C VAL A 27 -0.42 -8.93 4.21
N SER A 28 0.01 -8.48 5.39
CA SER A 28 -0.91 -8.25 6.51
C SER A 28 -1.77 -6.99 6.30
N ALA A 29 -3.08 -7.11 6.54
CA ALA A 29 -4.00 -5.97 6.55
C ALA A 29 -3.57 -4.82 7.48
N LYS A 30 -2.79 -5.12 8.54
CA LYS A 30 -2.26 -4.12 9.48
C LYS A 30 -1.11 -3.29 8.88
N GLN A 31 -0.24 -3.92 8.08
CA GLN A 31 0.85 -3.25 7.36
C GLN A 31 0.28 -2.35 6.25
N ALA A 32 -0.70 -2.85 5.50
CA ALA A 32 -1.38 -2.08 4.47
C ALA A 32 -2.01 -0.79 5.03
N LYS A 33 -2.73 -0.90 6.16
CA LYS A 33 -3.37 0.26 6.80
C LYS A 33 -2.35 1.33 7.23
N ARG A 34 -1.18 0.92 7.74
CA ARG A 34 -0.09 1.85 8.11
C ARG A 34 0.49 2.56 6.89
N PHE A 35 0.73 1.81 5.81
CA PHE A 35 1.24 2.37 4.55
C PHE A 35 0.30 3.45 4.01
N PHE A 36 -0.99 3.16 3.87
CA PHE A 36 -1.95 4.11 3.29
C PHE A 36 -2.22 5.33 4.18
N THR A 37 -2.23 5.16 5.50
CA THR A 37 -2.35 6.32 6.42
C THR A 37 -1.14 7.24 6.30
N LYS A 38 0.05 6.69 6.03
CA LYS A 38 1.26 7.48 5.77
C LYS A 38 1.15 8.18 4.40
N LEU A 39 0.72 7.44 3.37
CA LEU A 39 0.56 7.93 2.00
C LEU A 39 -0.42 9.09 1.85
N ILE A 40 -1.53 9.09 2.60
CA ILE A 40 -2.54 10.17 2.54
C ILE A 40 -2.13 11.41 3.34
N LYS A 41 -1.22 11.25 4.30
CA LYS A 41 -0.67 12.34 5.09
C LYS A 41 0.50 13.03 4.40
N THR A 42 1.23 12.31 3.55
CA THR A 42 2.24 12.89 2.68
C THR A 42 1.52 13.56 1.49
N ASP A 43 1.99 14.72 1.07
CA ASP A 43 1.44 15.55 -0.02
C ASP A 43 0.94 14.73 -1.24
N PRO A 44 -0.14 15.13 -1.94
CA PRO A 44 -0.59 14.49 -3.18
C PRO A 44 0.44 14.48 -4.33
N GLU A 45 1.53 15.25 -4.21
CA GLU A 45 2.70 15.25 -5.10
C GLU A 45 3.79 14.24 -4.68
N ALA A 46 3.64 13.56 -3.55
CA ALA A 46 4.62 12.58 -3.10
C ALA A 46 4.73 11.44 -4.11
N ASP A 47 5.92 11.30 -4.69
CA ASP A 47 6.18 10.35 -5.76
C ASP A 47 5.84 8.94 -5.31
N PHE A 48 4.76 8.38 -5.88
CA PHE A 48 4.24 7.05 -5.56
C PHE A 48 5.32 5.97 -5.71
N SER A 49 6.27 6.21 -6.64
CA SER A 49 7.47 5.40 -6.86
C SER A 49 8.32 5.24 -5.59
N GLU A 50 8.58 6.33 -4.89
CA GLU A 50 9.47 6.35 -3.73
C GLU A 50 8.79 5.75 -2.49
N ALA A 51 7.50 6.03 -2.32
CA ALA A 51 6.70 5.43 -1.25
C ALA A 51 6.62 3.90 -1.38
N ILE A 52 6.40 3.38 -2.60
CA ILE A 52 6.38 1.94 -2.87
C ILE A 52 7.77 1.32 -2.70
N SER A 53 8.83 2.01 -3.12
CA SER A 53 10.21 1.53 -2.96
C SER A 53 10.59 1.38 -1.48
N GLN A 54 10.24 2.35 -0.64
CA GLN A 54 10.45 2.24 0.81
C GLN A 54 9.60 1.12 1.43
N ALA A 55 8.41 0.87 0.89
CA ALA A 55 7.54 -0.20 1.36
C ALA A 55 8.13 -1.60 1.09
N GLN A 56 8.82 -1.77 -0.04
CA GLN A 56 9.50 -3.00 -0.41
C GLN A 56 10.75 -3.29 0.43
N LEU A 57 11.34 -2.27 1.06
CA LEU A 57 12.54 -2.40 1.91
C LEU A 57 12.24 -2.78 3.37
N GLY A 58 10.98 -3.09 3.73
CA GLY A 58 10.62 -3.67 5.03
C GLY A 58 10.53 -2.68 6.20
N ASN A 59 10.56 -1.37 5.96
CA ASN A 59 10.52 -0.35 7.01
C ASN A 59 9.08 0.04 7.47
N PHE A 60 8.30 -0.90 8.03
CA PHE A 60 6.99 -0.63 8.65
C PHE A 60 6.78 -1.19 10.06
#